data_AF-A0A427KUQ4-F1
#
_entry.id   AF-A0A427KUQ4-F1
#
_cell.length_a   1.000
_cell.length_b   1.000
_cell.length_c   1.000
_cell.angle_alpha   90.00
_cell.angle_beta   90.00
_cell.angle_gamma   90.00
#
_symmetry.space_group_name_H-M   'P 1'
#
loop_
_entity.id
_entity.type
_entity.pdbx_description
1 polymer ?
#
loop_
_entity_poly.entity_id
_entity_poly.type
_entity_poly.pdbx_seq_one_letter_code
_entity_poly.pdbx_strand_id
1 'polypeptide(L)'
;MASSLYNLALDFSKELNYTKAIMARQGDKGITVTVKPFLNGLQMDTSGGTFTLKGTTPSNRYVDNVATSVTSEEVTFSLDGTFMSEAGYYKHCYVEYRKDNQILTTQDIIFFSLGVSDISQGQADEYVSQLEELIRKYNETFDAFMAEIKGRVDSLNQQ
;
A
#
# COMPACT_ATOMS: atom_id res chain seq x y z
N MET A 1 -14.25 -12.23 -11.38
CA MET A 1 -14.01 -11.14 -10.41
C MET A 1 -12.60 -10.63 -10.66
N ALA A 2 -12.43 -9.34 -10.94
CA ALA A 2 -11.10 -8.78 -11.10
C ALA A 2 -10.46 -8.70 -9.70
N SER A 3 -9.42 -9.48 -9.46
CA SER A 3 -8.58 -9.33 -8.27
C SER A 3 -7.69 -8.11 -8.47
N SER A 4 -7.88 -7.06 -7.70
CA SER A 4 -6.93 -5.95 -7.69
C SER A 4 -5.70 -6.36 -6.88
N LEU A 5 -4.53 -6.26 -7.49
CA LEU A 5 -3.23 -6.55 -6.88
C LEU A 5 -2.47 -5.23 -6.69
N TYR A 6 -2.14 -4.91 -5.44
CA TYR A 6 -1.28 -3.77 -5.10
C TYR A 6 0.11 -4.27 -4.76
N ASN A 7 1.12 -3.80 -5.48
CA ASN A 7 2.53 -4.12 -5.22
C ASN A 7 3.22 -2.93 -4.56
N LEU A 8 3.66 -3.11 -3.33
CA LEU A 8 4.30 -2.08 -2.51
C LEU A 8 5.74 -2.49 -2.19
N ALA A 9 6.67 -1.53 -2.25
CA ALA A 9 8.00 -1.68 -1.67
C ALA A 9 8.01 -0.88 -0.37
N LEU A 10 8.26 -1.54 0.76
CA LEU A 10 8.17 -0.91 2.08
C LEU A 10 9.44 -1.15 2.88
N ASP A 11 10.00 -0.09 3.45
CA ASP A 11 11.17 -0.18 4.33
C ASP A 11 10.77 -0.08 5.81
N PHE A 12 11.33 -0.99 6.60
CA PHE A 12 11.10 -1.10 8.04
C PHE A 12 12.06 -0.25 8.89
N SER A 13 12.99 0.47 8.26
CA SER A 13 13.85 1.48 8.90
C SER A 13 13.13 2.79 9.21
N LYS A 14 11.92 2.99 8.69
CA LYS A 14 11.14 4.23 8.74
C LYS A 14 11.81 5.42 8.02
N GLU A 15 12.76 5.16 7.14
CA GLU A 15 13.18 6.13 6.14
C GLU A 15 12.01 6.48 5.20
N LEU A 16 11.99 7.70 4.68
CA LEU A 16 10.92 8.20 3.81
C LEU A 16 10.81 7.34 2.54
N ASN A 17 9.76 6.51 2.48
CA ASN A 17 9.48 5.64 1.35
C ASN A 17 8.17 6.05 0.70
N TYR A 18 8.26 6.65 -0.48
CA TYR A 18 7.10 6.93 -1.32
C TYR A 18 6.55 5.61 -1.84
N THR A 19 5.43 5.15 -1.27
CA THR A 19 4.75 3.93 -1.69
C THR A 19 3.42 4.24 -2.34
N LYS A 20 2.95 3.36 -3.22
CA LYS A 20 1.67 3.53 -3.90
C LYS A 20 0.54 3.52 -2.87
N ALA A 21 -0.46 4.37 -3.07
CA ALA A 21 -1.69 4.30 -2.29
C ALA A 21 -2.45 3.01 -2.64
N ILE A 22 -3.05 2.39 -1.63
CA ILE A 22 -4.04 1.33 -1.83
C ILE A 22 -5.41 2.02 -1.97
N MET A 23 -6.15 1.66 -3.01
CA MET A 23 -7.53 2.14 -3.19
C MET A 23 -8.45 1.03 -3.61
N ALA A 24 -9.40 0.66 -2.77
CA ALA A 24 -10.43 -0.32 -3.09
C ALA A 24 -11.81 0.25 -2.76
N ARG A 25 -12.89 -0.40 -3.18
CA ARG A 25 -14.24 -0.01 -2.73
C ARG A 25 -14.63 -0.81 -1.48
N GLN A 26 -15.44 -0.16 -0.65
CA GLN A 26 -16.08 -0.80 0.47
C GLN A 26 -16.84 -2.06 -0.01
N GLY A 27 -16.59 -3.20 0.63
CA GLY A 27 -17.19 -4.48 0.28
C GLY A 27 -16.53 -5.22 -0.89
N ASP A 28 -15.50 -4.67 -1.53
CA ASP A 28 -14.69 -5.41 -2.50
C ASP A 28 -14.10 -6.67 -1.84
N LYS A 29 -14.04 -7.75 -2.62
CA LYS A 29 -13.51 -9.06 -2.20
C LYS A 29 -12.41 -9.52 -3.14
N GLY A 30 -11.49 -10.32 -2.61
CA GLY A 30 -10.35 -10.86 -3.36
C GLY A 30 -9.29 -9.79 -3.67
N ILE A 31 -9.22 -8.74 -2.86
CA ILE A 31 -8.20 -7.71 -2.96
C ILE A 31 -6.93 -8.21 -2.27
N THR A 32 -5.82 -8.22 -3.01
CA THR A 32 -4.53 -8.65 -2.47
C THR A 32 -3.52 -7.51 -2.47
N VAL A 33 -2.72 -7.46 -1.41
CA VAL A 33 -1.58 -6.53 -1.29
C VAL A 33 -0.32 -7.38 -1.16
N THR A 34 0.61 -7.19 -2.08
CA THR A 34 1.93 -7.80 -2.03
C THR A 34 2.96 -6.74 -1.66
N VAL A 35 3.78 -7.05 -0.67
CA VAL A 35 4.81 -6.18 -0.12
C VAL A 35 6.17 -6.81 -0.37
N LYS A 36 7.09 -6.04 -0.95
CA LYS A 36 8.54 -6.32 -0.94
C LYS A 36 9.15 -5.61 0.27
N PRO A 37 9.56 -6.36 1.30
CA PRO A 37 10.08 -5.76 2.53
C PRO A 37 11.57 -5.43 2.41
N PHE A 38 11.92 -4.23 2.82
CA PHE A 38 13.29 -3.74 2.90
C PHE A 38 13.64 -3.34 4.34
N LEU A 39 14.93 -3.37 4.66
CA LEU A 39 15.47 -2.82 5.90
C LEU A 39 16.74 -2.03 5.57
N ASN A 40 16.69 -0.72 5.74
CA ASN A 40 17.76 0.21 5.37
C ASN A 40 18.14 0.09 3.87
N GLY A 41 17.14 0.00 2.99
CA GLY A 41 17.28 -0.09 1.53
C GLY A 41 17.70 -1.47 0.99
N LEU A 42 17.96 -2.45 1.87
CA LEU A 42 18.31 -3.82 1.47
C LEU A 42 17.13 -4.77 1.64
N GLN A 43 17.03 -5.77 0.77
CA GLN A 43 15.99 -6.81 0.88
C GLN A 43 16.03 -7.43 2.28
N MET A 44 14.90 -7.41 2.97
CA MET A 44 14.77 -7.89 4.33
C MET A 44 14.68 -9.42 4.37
N ASP A 45 15.34 -10.05 5.35
CA ASP A 45 15.12 -11.47 5.66
C ASP A 45 13.73 -11.67 6.28
N THR A 46 12.85 -12.34 5.55
CA THR A 46 11.47 -12.63 5.96
C THR A 46 11.34 -13.95 6.72
N SER A 47 12.41 -14.75 6.79
CA SER A 47 12.34 -16.12 7.32
C SER A 47 11.98 -16.16 8.80
N GLY A 48 11.01 -17.01 9.14
CA GLY A 48 10.58 -17.26 10.52
C GLY A 48 9.88 -16.09 11.22
N GLY A 49 9.59 -14.99 10.52
CA GLY A 49 8.84 -13.87 11.06
C GLY A 49 7.39 -13.85 10.62
N THR A 50 6.56 -13.18 11.41
CA THR A 50 5.14 -12.93 11.11
C THR A 50 4.97 -11.50 10.65
N PHE A 51 4.24 -11.31 9.55
CA PHE A 51 3.85 -10.01 9.05
C PHE A 51 2.36 -9.77 9.27
N THR A 52 2.03 -8.58 9.77
CA THR A 52 0.64 -8.15 10.01
C THR A 52 0.44 -6.77 9.43
N LEU A 53 -0.48 -6.63 8.48
CA LEU A 53 -0.98 -5.33 8.05
C LEU A 53 -1.95 -4.83 9.11
N LYS A 54 -1.73 -3.62 9.61
CA LYS A 54 -2.54 -2.98 10.64
C LYS A 54 -3.10 -1.68 10.11
N GLY A 55 -4.18 -1.22 10.71
CA GLY A 55 -4.83 0.03 10.34
C GLY A 55 -5.91 0.42 11.34
N THR A 56 -6.42 1.63 11.16
CA THR A 56 -7.54 2.18 11.91
C THR A 56 -8.58 2.69 10.93
N THR A 57 -9.81 2.20 11.01
CA THR A 57 -10.90 2.63 10.13
C THR A 57 -11.24 4.12 10.34
N PRO A 58 -11.98 4.75 9.42
CA PRO A 58 -12.45 6.12 9.60
C PRO A 58 -13.21 6.37 10.92
N SER A 59 -13.97 5.36 11.40
CA SER A 59 -14.68 5.41 12.69
C SER A 59 -13.78 5.13 13.92
N ASN A 60 -12.46 5.04 13.73
CA ASN A 60 -11.46 4.74 14.75
C ASN A 60 -11.50 3.31 15.31
N ARG A 61 -11.95 2.32 14.51
CA ARG A 61 -11.86 0.91 14.88
C ARG A 61 -10.51 0.33 14.41
N TYR A 62 -9.85 -0.42 15.27
CA TYR A 62 -8.64 -1.15 14.91
C TYR A 62 -8.96 -2.30 13.95
N VAL A 63 -8.12 -2.47 12.93
CA VAL A 63 -8.15 -3.59 12.00
C VAL A 63 -6.75 -4.14 11.79
N ASP A 64 -6.65 -5.45 11.70
CA ASP A 64 -5.43 -6.15 11.32
C ASP A 64 -5.70 -7.34 10.42
N ASN A 65 -4.67 -7.71 9.66
CA ASN A 65 -4.69 -8.86 8.78
C ASN A 65 -3.30 -9.48 8.70
N VAL A 66 -3.21 -10.76 9.07
CA VAL A 66 -1.95 -11.51 9.03
C VAL A 66 -1.68 -11.92 7.58
N ALA A 67 -0.42 -11.85 7.16
CA ALA A 67 -0.03 -12.27 5.82
C ALA A 67 -0.48 -13.70 5.51
N THR A 68 -1.07 -13.90 4.34
CA THR A 68 -1.53 -15.21 3.84
C THR A 68 -0.40 -16.00 3.20
N SER A 69 0.66 -15.31 2.74
CA SER A 69 1.86 -15.93 2.19
C SER A 69 3.11 -15.09 2.52
N VAL A 70 4.21 -15.75 2.87
CA VAL A 70 5.50 -15.15 3.12
C VAL A 70 6.55 -15.95 2.34
N THR A 71 7.26 -15.28 1.46
CA THR A 71 8.41 -15.81 0.71
C THR A 71 9.65 -14.98 1.02
N SER A 72 10.82 -15.39 0.50
CA SER A 72 12.06 -14.62 0.65
C SER A 72 12.02 -13.23 -0.01
N GLU A 73 11.14 -13.03 -0.99
CA GLU A 73 11.07 -11.79 -1.76
C GLU A 73 9.84 -10.94 -1.40
N GLU A 74 8.72 -11.61 -1.13
CA GLU A 74 7.40 -10.98 -1.07
C GLU A 74 6.53 -11.53 0.06
N VAL A 75 5.73 -10.64 0.63
CA VAL A 75 4.72 -10.90 1.66
C VAL A 75 3.35 -10.52 1.10
N THR A 76 2.38 -11.43 1.13
CA THR A 76 1.04 -11.18 0.58
C THR A 76 -0.01 -11.13 1.68
N PHE A 77 -0.89 -10.14 1.61
CA PHE A 77 -2.06 -9.97 2.45
C PHE A 77 -3.33 -10.07 1.59
N SER A 78 -4.40 -10.65 2.15
CA SER A 78 -5.75 -10.46 1.60
C SER A 78 -6.45 -9.37 2.40
N LEU A 79 -7.01 -8.36 1.74
CA LEU A 79 -7.75 -7.27 2.42
C LEU A 79 -9.23 -7.60 2.64
N ASP A 80 -9.61 -8.88 2.55
CA ASP A 80 -11.00 -9.30 2.74
C ASP A 80 -11.52 -8.95 4.16
N GLY A 81 -12.83 -8.73 4.26
CA GLY A 81 -13.52 -8.55 5.54
C GLY A 81 -13.35 -7.15 6.14
N THR A 82 -12.68 -7.04 7.28
CA THR A 82 -12.63 -5.82 8.11
C THR A 82 -11.89 -4.66 7.43
N PHE A 83 -10.91 -4.94 6.58
CA PHE A 83 -10.19 -3.91 5.82
C PHE A 83 -11.04 -3.24 4.73
N MET A 84 -12.23 -3.75 4.43
CA MET A 84 -13.16 -3.17 3.43
C MET A 84 -14.54 -2.87 4.01
N SER A 85 -14.68 -2.82 5.34
CA SER A 85 -15.99 -2.67 5.98
C SER A 85 -16.52 -1.23 6.01
N GLU A 86 -15.65 -0.23 5.87
CA GLU A 86 -16.01 1.19 5.99
C GLU A 86 -15.41 1.98 4.83
N ALA A 87 -16.12 3.01 4.40
CA ALA A 87 -15.64 3.97 3.41
C ALA A 87 -14.87 5.11 4.07
N GLY A 88 -13.74 5.49 3.50
CA GLY A 88 -12.94 6.65 3.88
C GLY A 88 -11.44 6.35 3.96
N TYR A 89 -10.71 7.32 4.51
CA TYR A 89 -9.28 7.21 4.77
C TYR A 89 -9.01 6.36 6.02
N TYR A 90 -8.25 5.29 5.87
CA TYR A 90 -7.79 4.49 6.98
C TYR A 90 -6.51 5.11 7.55
N LYS A 91 -6.50 5.34 8.87
CA LYS A 91 -5.39 5.97 9.59
C LYS A 91 -4.40 4.91 10.05
N HIS A 92 -3.12 5.28 10.16
CA HIS A 92 -2.08 4.42 10.72
C HIS A 92 -2.06 3.04 10.07
N CYS A 93 -2.15 3.01 8.74
CA CYS A 93 -2.04 1.78 8.00
C CYS A 93 -0.57 1.43 7.83
N TYR A 94 -0.07 0.35 8.43
CA TYR A 94 1.34 -0.01 8.33
C TYR A 94 1.51 -1.51 8.43
N VAL A 95 2.67 -2.01 8.00
CA VAL A 95 3.01 -3.42 8.21
C VAL A 95 3.90 -3.54 9.44
N GLU A 96 3.51 -4.42 10.35
CA GLU A 96 4.33 -4.88 11.46
C GLU A 96 5.01 -6.20 11.08
N TYR A 97 6.30 -6.31 11.37
CA TYR A 97 7.05 -7.55 11.36
C TYR A 97 7.42 -7.93 12.79
N ARG A 98 7.21 -9.20 13.13
CA ARG A 98 7.60 -9.76 14.43
C ARG A 98 8.39 -11.05 14.26
N LYS A 99 9.56 -11.12 14.87
CA LYS A 99 10.40 -12.32 14.99
C LYS A 99 11.07 -12.31 16.34
N ASP A 100 10.89 -13.39 17.10
CA ASP A 100 11.37 -13.50 18.48
C ASP A 100 10.95 -12.28 19.32
N ASN A 101 11.92 -11.53 19.89
CA ASN A 101 11.69 -10.32 20.68
C ASN A 101 11.77 -9.02 19.85
N GLN A 102 11.93 -9.11 18.53
CA GLN A 102 12.03 -7.95 17.65
C GLN A 102 10.67 -7.61 17.04
N ILE A 103 10.32 -6.32 17.11
CA ILE A 103 9.18 -5.74 16.41
C ILE A 103 9.70 -4.60 15.54
N LEU A 104 9.41 -4.67 14.24
CA LEU A 104 9.69 -3.62 13.27
C LEU A 104 8.38 -3.17 12.64
N THR A 105 8.28 -1.89 12.27
CA THR A 105 7.10 -1.35 11.58
C THR A 105 7.53 -0.43 10.45
N THR A 106 6.76 -0.43 9.36
CA THR A 106 6.93 0.53 8.27
C THR A 106 6.44 1.93 8.67
N GLN A 107 6.63 2.92 7.80
CA GLN A 107 5.83 4.14 7.82
C GLN A 107 4.35 3.85 7.47
N ASP A 108 3.50 4.84 7.71
CA ASP A 108 2.10 4.80 7.32
C ASP A 108 1.96 4.74 5.78
N ILE A 109 1.22 3.75 5.32
CA ILE A 109 0.75 3.51 3.96
C ILE A 109 -0.55 4.28 3.79
N ILE A 110 -0.69 4.94 2.65
CA ILE A 110 -1.93 5.62 2.29
C ILE A 110 -2.94 4.56 1.85
N PHE A 111 -4.04 4.42 2.60
CA PHE A 111 -5.12 3.50 2.26
C PHE A 111 -6.48 4.22 2.28
N PHE A 112 -7.18 4.16 1.13
CA PHE A 112 -8.53 4.67 0.96
C PHE A 112 -9.48 3.55 0.56
N SER A 113 -10.60 3.45 1.28
CA SER A 113 -11.75 2.66 0.88
C SER A 113 -12.81 3.61 0.32
N LEU A 114 -13.16 3.48 -0.95
CA LEU A 114 -14.18 4.29 -1.60
C LEU A 114 -15.56 3.76 -1.21
N GLY A 115 -16.49 4.65 -0.86
CA GLY A 115 -17.85 4.24 -0.53
C GLY A 115 -18.57 3.59 -1.72
N VAL A 116 -19.37 2.57 -1.43
CA VAL A 116 -20.41 2.13 -2.37
C VAL A 116 -21.39 3.27 -2.52
N SER A 117 -21.35 3.93 -3.65
CA SER A 117 -22.22 5.05 -3.93
C SER A 117 -23.54 4.48 -4.46
N ASP A 118 -24.68 4.82 -3.84
CA ASP A 118 -26.01 4.70 -4.46
C ASP A 118 -26.11 5.72 -5.61
N ILE A 119 -25.27 5.57 -6.63
CA ILE A 119 -25.24 6.39 -7.83
C ILE A 119 -25.51 5.47 -9.02
N SER A 120 -26.24 5.99 -10.00
CA SER A 120 -26.46 5.27 -11.25
C SER A 120 -25.12 4.90 -11.89
N GLN A 121 -25.04 3.78 -12.62
CA GLN A 121 -23.77 3.32 -13.20
C GLN A 121 -23.04 4.41 -14.00
N GLY A 122 -23.76 5.26 -14.73
CA GLY A 122 -23.14 6.36 -15.49
C GLY A 122 -22.41 7.40 -14.63
N GLN A 123 -22.88 7.65 -13.41
CA GLN A 123 -22.21 8.56 -12.46
C GLN A 123 -21.03 7.89 -11.75
N ALA A 124 -21.11 6.58 -11.51
CA ALA A 124 -19.98 5.81 -10.99
C ALA A 124 -18.83 5.78 -12.00
N ASP A 125 -19.13 5.56 -13.28
CA ASP A 125 -18.13 5.50 -14.36
C ASP A 125 -17.41 6.84 -14.54
N GLU A 126 -18.13 7.96 -14.45
CA GLU A 126 -17.55 9.30 -14.56
C GLU A 126 -16.64 9.63 -13.37
N TYR A 127 -17.07 9.35 -12.14
CA TYR A 127 -16.27 9.60 -10.93
C TYR A 127 -15.00 8.73 -10.88
N VAL A 128 -15.12 7.47 -11.27
CA VAL A 128 -13.98 6.54 -11.37
C VAL A 128 -13.01 7.01 -12.44
N SER A 129 -13.49 7.42 -13.61
CA SER A 129 -12.65 7.93 -14.68
C SER A 129 -11.86 9.16 -14.26
N GLN A 130 -12.49 10.09 -13.54
CA GLN A 130 -11.81 11.30 -13.03
C GLN A 130 -10.74 10.98 -11.98
N LEU A 131 -11.00 10.03 -11.09
CA LEU A 131 -10.02 9.60 -10.09
C LEU A 131 -8.87 8.79 -10.70
N GLU A 132 -9.16 7.88 -11.64
CA GLU A 132 -8.15 7.15 -12.40
C GLU A 132 -7.25 8.12 -13.19
N GLU A 133 -7.84 9.16 -13.78
CA GLU A 133 -7.07 10.19 -14.49
C GLU A 133 -6.17 10.99 -13.54
N LEU A 134 -6.68 11.37 -12.36
CA LEU A 134 -5.89 12.08 -11.36
C LEU A 134 -4.71 11.25 -10.87
N ILE A 135 -4.91 9.95 -10.65
CA ILE A 135 -3.86 9.03 -10.19
C ILE A 135 -2.85 8.76 -11.30
N ARG A 136 -3.31 8.60 -12.53
CA ARG A 136 -2.42 8.51 -13.68
C ARG A 136 -1.53 9.75 -13.75
N LYS A 137 -2.09 10.96 -13.63
CA LYS A 137 -1.32 12.20 -13.59
C LYS A 137 -0.35 12.25 -12.41
N TYR A 138 -0.77 11.80 -11.23
CA TYR A 138 0.10 11.70 -10.06
C TYR A 138 1.30 10.79 -10.32
N ASN A 139 1.06 9.58 -10.84
CA ASN A 139 2.12 8.61 -11.14
C ASN A 139 3.04 9.11 -12.26
N GLU A 140 2.50 9.68 -13.34
CA GLU A 140 3.29 10.27 -14.42
C GLU A 140 4.18 11.42 -13.89
N THR A 141 3.64 12.26 -13.02
CA THR A 141 4.40 13.35 -12.38
C THR A 141 5.48 12.81 -11.46
N PHE A 142 5.17 11.77 -10.69
CA PHE A 142 6.13 11.12 -9.80
C PHE A 142 7.28 10.47 -10.59
N ASP A 143 6.96 9.73 -11.66
CA ASP A 143 7.96 9.08 -12.52
C ASP A 143 8.85 10.13 -13.20
N ALA A 144 8.28 11.23 -13.69
CA ALA A 144 9.03 12.34 -14.26
C ALA A 144 9.98 12.98 -13.24
N PHE A 145 9.49 13.22 -12.01
CA PHE A 145 10.31 13.76 -10.92
C PHE A 145 11.46 12.81 -10.55
N MET A 146 11.20 11.51 -10.44
CA MET A 146 12.24 10.51 -10.15
C MET A 146 13.29 10.42 -11.28
N ALA A 147 12.88 10.54 -12.54
CA ALA A 147 13.79 10.57 -13.68
C ALA A 147 14.71 11.81 -13.64
N GLU A 148 14.16 12.98 -13.30
CA GLU A 148 14.94 14.21 -13.14
C GLU A 148 15.98 14.10 -12.02
N ILE A 149 15.56 13.60 -10.85
CA ILE A 149 16.45 13.36 -9.72
C ILE A 149 17.60 12.44 -10.14
N LYS A 150 17.29 11.33 -10.83
CA LYS A 150 18.30 10.38 -11.30
C LYS A 150 19.30 11.03 -12.26
N GLY A 151 18.83 11.80 -13.24
CA GLY A 151 19.71 12.51 -14.16
C GLY A 151 20.65 13.50 -13.46
N ARG A 152 20.16 14.19 -12.43
CA ARG A 152 21.00 15.08 -11.60
C ARG A 152 22.07 14.33 -10.82
N VAL A 153 21.70 13.20 -10.20
CA VAL A 153 22.66 12.34 -9.48
C VAL A 153 23.74 11.80 -10.42
N ASP A 154 23.36 11.33 -11.61
CA ASP A 154 24.31 10.82 -12.60
C ASP A 154 25.29 11.90 -13.07
N SER A 155 24.82 13.15 -13.23
CA SER A 155 25.69 14.28 -13.61
C SER A 155 26.70 14.68 -12.53
N LEU A 156 26.36 14.51 -11.25
CA LEU A 156 27.26 14.77 -10.12
C LEU A 156 28.32 13.69 -9.97
N ASN A 157 28.01 12.44 -10.34
CA ASN A 157 28.95 11.31 -10.30
C ASN A 157 29.96 11.29 -11.48
N GLN A 158 29.78 12.14 -12.48
CA GLN A 158 30.71 12.30 -13.61
C GLN A 158 31.71 13.46 -13.45
N GLN A 159 31.62 14.21 -12.35
CA GLN A 159 32.62 15.21 -11.92
C GLN A 159 33.61 14.61 -10.92
#